data_AF-A0A9N9XYF9-F1
#
_entry.id   AF-A0A9N9XYF9-F1
#
_cell.length_a   1.000
_cell.length_b   1.000
_cell.length_c   1.000
_cell.angle_alpha   90.00
_cell.angle_beta   90.00
_cell.angle_gamma   90.00
#
_symmetry.space_group_name_H-M   'P 1'
#
loop_
_entity.id
_entity.type
_entity.pdbx_description
1 polymer ?
#
loop_
_entity_poly.entity_id
_entity_poly.type
_entity_poly.pdbx_seq_one_letter_code
_entity_poly.pdbx_strand_id
1 'polypeptide(L)'
;MLQKSFYQRDMEEYQPRFPTLNRQRRAEQQKSAEASSFHLFPRLPAEVRLRIWESALSSRRRLFTVRLRESSGTSGGYSLSVEQPPRISPLVRTCHESRQAVWRYFRLPIRLENSKTLWIAPESDHLFLPKFSATTGIFVNFVNDLRAADPNRVGLLHVAFDGLCDKTLASLKALAPDQDIPGDALDTFKACVARLESVWFVHLLHMDSRVCNALLSGTRNRTIMGYNRSMPIFPHAVEFELLGSDPRPIESSLKGQTVWNDPKTAVQAWVKMERKLGFHNKKLKGGRQPSREISHLLAMTARNGYRHMAPREVDSEQTMDEFLQRELDMLKEHFVDGVGSDWPQFYHQEVEEGKEYLLSAAGFWVFPLGTFKTVDKSHKTAVYKDLSGLHPGIGLFNL
;
A
#
# COMPACT_ATOMS: atom_id res chain seq x y z
N MET A 1 34.27 -4.08 18.56
CA MET A 1 34.50 -4.52 17.17
C MET A 1 33.84 -5.88 16.88
N LEU A 2 32.67 -6.18 17.47
CA LEU A 2 31.99 -7.49 17.41
C LEU A 2 30.48 -7.32 17.18
N GLN A 3 30.10 -6.73 16.06
CA GLN A 3 28.68 -6.61 15.67
C GLN A 3 28.44 -6.95 14.19
N LYS A 4 29.43 -7.58 13.53
CA LYS A 4 29.36 -7.97 12.11
C LYS A 4 29.19 -9.48 11.86
N SER A 5 29.12 -10.33 12.88
CA SER A 5 29.21 -11.80 12.67
C SER A 5 27.90 -12.59 12.72
N PHE A 6 26.74 -11.95 12.86
CA PHE A 6 25.46 -12.67 12.84
C PHE A 6 24.81 -12.73 11.45
N TYR A 7 25.06 -11.73 10.58
CA TYR A 7 24.46 -11.67 9.24
C TYR A 7 25.17 -12.52 8.17
N GLN A 8 26.41 -12.95 8.41
CA GLN A 8 27.22 -13.63 7.40
C GLN A 8 27.28 -15.15 7.57
N ARG A 9 26.78 -15.71 8.69
CA ARG A 9 26.90 -17.14 8.99
C ARG A 9 25.66 -17.98 8.65
N ASP A 10 24.49 -17.35 8.49
CA ASP A 10 23.22 -18.04 8.17
C ASP A 10 22.83 -17.97 6.68
N MET A 11 23.70 -17.41 5.82
CA MET A 11 23.44 -17.28 4.38
C MET A 11 23.71 -18.57 3.59
N GLU A 12 24.37 -19.59 4.16
CA GLU A 12 24.79 -20.77 3.40
C GLU A 12 23.69 -21.84 3.25
N GLU A 13 22.55 -21.75 3.96
CA GLU A 13 21.44 -22.70 3.75
C GLU A 13 20.07 -22.18 4.23
N TYR A 14 19.67 -20.98 3.80
CA TYR A 14 18.27 -20.56 4.01
C TYR A 14 17.34 -21.45 3.20
N GLN A 15 16.68 -22.39 3.86
CA GLN A 15 15.60 -23.21 3.31
C GLN A 15 14.26 -22.55 3.64
N PRO A 16 13.51 -22.08 2.64
CA PRO A 16 12.23 -21.42 2.88
C PRO A 16 11.24 -22.36 3.56
N ARG A 17 10.59 -21.89 4.64
CA ARG A 17 9.71 -22.72 5.48
C ARG A 17 8.23 -22.64 5.10
N PHE A 18 7.78 -21.51 4.55
CA PHE A 18 6.36 -21.26 4.30
C PHE A 18 6.10 -20.94 2.84
N PRO A 19 5.23 -21.66 2.11
CA PRO A 19 4.92 -21.30 0.73
C PRO A 19 4.12 -19.97 0.71
N THR A 20 4.53 -19.03 -0.15
CA THR A 20 3.85 -17.72 -0.32
C THR A 20 3.48 -17.48 -1.78
N LEU A 21 2.45 -16.66 -2.03
CA LEU A 21 2.03 -16.34 -3.39
C LEU A 21 3.13 -15.59 -4.14
N ASN A 22 3.89 -14.74 -3.43
CA ASN A 22 5.05 -14.04 -3.94
C ASN A 22 6.11 -15.03 -4.48
N ARG A 23 6.38 -16.12 -3.75
CA ARG A 23 7.36 -17.13 -4.16
C ARG A 23 6.89 -17.96 -5.35
N GLN A 24 5.62 -18.37 -5.35
CA GLN A 24 5.06 -19.11 -6.49
C GLN A 24 5.17 -18.29 -7.78
N ARG A 25 4.77 -17.00 -7.74
CA ARG A 25 4.90 -16.08 -8.87
C ARG A 25 6.33 -15.92 -9.33
N ARG A 26 7.28 -15.78 -8.40
CA ARG A 26 8.71 -15.66 -8.72
C ARG A 26 9.25 -16.92 -9.39
N ALA A 27 8.87 -18.11 -8.91
CA ALA A 27 9.27 -19.38 -9.51
C ALA A 27 8.70 -19.55 -10.93
N GLU A 28 7.45 -19.15 -11.16
CA GLU A 28 6.83 -19.13 -12.50
C GLU A 28 7.57 -18.15 -13.44
N GLN A 29 7.95 -16.97 -12.94
CA GLN A 29 8.75 -15.99 -13.69
C GLN A 29 10.16 -16.51 -14.00
N GLN A 30 10.82 -17.18 -13.05
CA GLN A 30 12.16 -17.75 -13.24
C GLN A 30 12.17 -18.92 -14.24
N LYS A 31 11.19 -19.83 -14.17
CA LYS A 31 11.02 -20.91 -15.17
C LYS A 31 10.89 -20.36 -16.59
N SER A 32 10.25 -19.19 -16.74
CA SER A 32 10.16 -18.48 -18.03
C SER A 32 11.48 -17.80 -18.42
N ALA A 33 12.24 -17.30 -17.44
CA ALA A 33 13.50 -16.58 -17.65
C ALA A 33 14.72 -17.47 -17.95
N GLU A 34 14.71 -18.75 -17.55
CA GLU A 34 15.77 -19.72 -17.88
C GLU A 34 15.87 -20.00 -19.39
N ALA A 35 14.88 -19.57 -20.18
CA ALA A 35 14.95 -19.56 -21.63
C ALA A 35 15.60 -18.27 -22.17
N SER A 36 16.93 -18.35 -22.40
CA SER A 36 17.73 -17.58 -23.37
C SER A 36 18.11 -16.11 -23.10
N SER A 37 19.40 -15.81 -23.28
CA SER A 37 19.91 -14.46 -23.48
C SER A 37 19.42 -13.89 -24.83
N PHE A 38 18.68 -12.79 -24.79
CA PHE A 38 18.16 -12.14 -26.00
C PHE A 38 19.21 -11.25 -26.67
N HIS A 39 20.17 -11.86 -27.37
CA HIS A 39 21.28 -11.16 -28.05
C HIS A 39 20.85 -10.25 -29.21
N LEU A 40 19.60 -10.36 -29.67
CA LEU A 40 19.06 -9.53 -30.75
C LEU A 40 18.62 -8.15 -30.30
N PHE A 41 18.57 -7.87 -28.98
CA PHE A 41 18.12 -6.57 -28.47
C PHE A 41 18.81 -5.37 -29.14
N PRO A 42 20.16 -5.32 -29.27
CA PRO A 42 20.83 -4.17 -29.88
C PRO A 42 20.55 -4.01 -31.39
N ARG A 43 20.06 -5.07 -32.05
CA ARG A 43 19.73 -5.05 -33.49
C ARG A 43 18.32 -4.50 -33.76
N LEU A 44 17.52 -4.29 -32.72
CA LEU A 44 16.19 -3.69 -32.85
C LEU A 44 16.30 -2.19 -33.18
N PRO A 45 15.34 -1.64 -33.95
CA PRO A 45 15.21 -0.21 -34.14
C PRO A 45 15.16 0.53 -32.79
N ALA A 46 15.71 1.75 -32.75
CA ALA A 46 15.83 2.53 -31.52
C ALA A 46 14.48 2.76 -30.84
N GLU A 47 13.43 2.97 -31.64
CA GLU A 47 12.06 3.20 -31.18
C GLU A 47 11.51 1.96 -30.46
N VAL A 48 11.83 0.77 -30.96
CA VAL A 48 11.41 -0.51 -30.36
C VAL A 48 12.16 -0.74 -29.04
N ARG A 49 13.48 -0.52 -29.02
CA ARG A 49 14.28 -0.63 -27.79
C ARG A 49 13.79 0.32 -26.71
N LEU A 50 13.49 1.57 -27.07
CA LEU A 50 12.92 2.55 -26.16
C LEU A 50 11.59 2.10 -25.57
N ARG A 51 10.66 1.60 -26.41
CA ARG A 51 9.38 1.05 -25.94
C ARG A 51 9.56 -0.14 -25.02
N ILE A 52 10.56 -1.00 -25.24
CA ILE A 52 10.86 -2.10 -24.33
C ILE A 52 11.31 -1.56 -22.97
N TRP A 53 12.19 -0.56 -22.94
CA TRP A 53 12.62 0.07 -21.69
C TRP A 53 11.46 0.75 -20.94
N GLU A 54 10.63 1.51 -21.65
CA GLU A 54 9.43 2.14 -21.08
C GLU A 54 8.45 1.09 -20.55
N SER A 55 8.20 0.03 -21.30
CA SER A 55 7.31 -1.07 -20.87
C SER A 55 7.86 -1.77 -19.62
N ALA A 56 9.18 -1.99 -19.55
CA ALA A 56 9.83 -2.57 -18.37
C ALA A 56 9.67 -1.66 -17.13
N LEU A 57 9.73 -0.34 -17.31
CA LEU A 57 9.51 0.64 -16.24
C LEU A 57 8.05 0.71 -15.80
N SER A 58 7.10 0.66 -16.73
CA SER A 58 5.66 0.72 -16.45
C SER A 58 5.08 -0.57 -15.90
N SER A 59 5.78 -1.71 -16.05
CA SER A 59 5.32 -3.01 -15.56
C SER A 59 5.26 -3.09 -14.02
N ARG A 60 5.99 -2.22 -13.31
CA ARG A 60 6.07 -2.23 -11.85
C ARG A 60 5.52 -0.93 -11.29
N ARG A 61 4.59 -1.05 -10.35
CA ARG A 61 4.07 0.09 -9.59
C ARG A 61 4.85 0.23 -8.29
N ARG A 62 4.86 1.44 -7.73
CA ARG A 62 5.51 1.72 -6.46
C ARG A 62 4.53 2.38 -5.51
N LEU A 63 4.47 1.93 -4.27
CA LEU A 63 3.68 2.54 -3.21
C LEU A 63 4.63 3.06 -2.14
N PHE A 64 4.89 4.37 -2.15
CA PHE A 64 5.78 5.00 -1.17
C PHE A 64 4.99 5.43 0.06
N THR A 65 5.40 4.99 1.25
CA THR A 65 4.88 5.56 2.49
C THR A 65 5.60 6.87 2.79
N VAL A 66 4.91 7.99 2.58
CA VAL A 66 5.43 9.35 2.74
C VAL A 66 4.83 9.99 3.98
N ARG A 67 5.68 10.44 4.90
CA ARG A 67 5.28 11.22 6.08
C ARG A 67 5.51 12.69 5.79
N LEU A 68 4.40 13.45 5.81
CA LEU A 68 4.38 14.89 5.64
C LEU A 68 4.26 15.56 7.01
N ARG A 69 5.28 16.36 7.36
CA ARG A 69 5.39 17.03 8.66
C ARG A 69 5.49 18.54 8.48
N GLU A 70 5.08 19.28 9.49
CA GLU A 70 5.30 20.71 9.56
C GLU A 70 6.78 21.03 9.83
N SER A 71 7.30 22.04 9.13
CA SER A 71 8.68 22.46 9.27
C SER A 71 8.81 23.96 9.01
N SER A 72 9.10 24.71 10.08
CA SER A 72 9.28 26.17 10.03
C SER A 72 10.53 26.65 9.26
N GLY A 73 11.42 25.73 8.87
CA GLY A 73 12.67 26.06 8.18
C GLY A 73 12.66 25.87 6.66
N THR A 74 11.51 25.53 6.07
CA THR A 74 11.41 25.24 4.63
C THR A 74 10.50 26.24 3.93
N SER A 75 10.78 26.54 2.66
CA SER A 75 9.96 27.49 1.87
C SER A 75 8.48 27.09 1.77
N GLY A 76 8.15 25.80 1.92
CA GLY A 76 6.77 25.30 1.87
C GLY A 76 6.11 25.12 3.24
N GLY A 77 6.85 25.32 4.34
CA GLY A 77 6.38 25.06 5.70
C GLY A 77 6.28 23.57 6.05
N TYR A 78 6.91 22.69 5.28
CA TYR A 78 6.80 21.25 5.47
C TYR A 78 8.10 20.49 5.19
N SER A 79 8.21 19.31 5.78
CA SER A 79 9.29 18.36 5.54
C SER A 79 8.76 16.97 5.22
N LEU A 80 9.54 16.23 4.45
CA LEU A 80 9.17 14.92 3.92
C LEU A 80 10.15 13.85 4.37
N SER A 81 9.61 12.76 4.92
CA SER A 81 10.36 11.52 5.10
C SER A 81 9.65 10.38 4.41
N VAL A 82 10.43 9.45 3.86
CA VAL A 82 9.93 8.18 3.33
C VAL A 82 10.30 7.09 4.32
N GLU A 83 9.41 6.15 4.53
CA GLU A 83 9.72 5.03 5.42
C GLU A 83 10.71 4.08 4.76
N GLN A 84 10.50 3.77 3.48
CA GLN A 84 11.33 2.85 2.72
C GLN A 84 12.40 3.60 1.90
N PRO A 85 13.65 3.10 1.82
CA PRO A 85 14.63 3.64 0.90
C PRO A 85 14.21 3.31 -0.55
N PRO A 86 14.34 4.26 -1.50
CA PRO A 86 14.07 3.97 -2.91
C PRO A 86 15.08 2.95 -3.45
N ARG A 87 14.60 1.82 -3.98
CA ARG A 87 15.44 0.89 -4.75
C ARG A 87 15.79 1.54 -6.09
N ILE A 88 17.07 1.46 -6.47
CA ILE A 88 17.53 1.96 -7.78
C ILE A 88 17.13 0.94 -8.83
N SER A 89 16.41 1.36 -9.86
CA SER A 89 16.05 0.49 -10.97
C SER A 89 17.31 -0.15 -11.58
N PRO A 90 17.35 -1.49 -11.79
CA PRO A 90 18.46 -2.15 -12.45
C PRO A 90 18.82 -1.53 -13.81
N LEU A 91 17.81 -0.97 -14.50
CA LEU A 91 17.96 -0.30 -15.81
C LEU A 91 18.90 0.91 -15.78
N VAL A 92 19.17 1.51 -14.61
CA VAL A 92 20.16 2.58 -14.46
C VAL A 92 21.58 2.08 -14.77
N ARG A 93 21.84 0.81 -14.50
CA ARG A 93 23.16 0.17 -14.61
C ARG A 93 23.34 -0.65 -15.89
N THR A 94 22.28 -0.89 -16.65
CA THR A 94 22.32 -1.74 -17.86
C THR A 94 23.09 -1.09 -19.01
N CYS A 95 22.61 0.04 -19.53
CA CYS A 95 23.27 0.77 -20.62
C CYS A 95 22.91 2.26 -20.60
N HIS A 96 23.50 3.06 -21.50
CA HIS A 96 23.21 4.48 -21.60
C HIS A 96 21.75 4.76 -21.99
N GLU A 97 21.21 4.01 -22.96
CA GLU A 97 19.83 4.17 -23.43
C GLU A 97 18.81 3.86 -22.32
N SER A 98 18.97 2.73 -21.64
CA SER A 98 18.07 2.35 -20.54
C SER A 98 18.12 3.38 -19.41
N ARG A 99 19.31 3.92 -19.10
CA ARG A 99 19.47 4.97 -18.10
C ARG A 99 18.73 6.25 -18.51
N GLN A 100 18.79 6.66 -19.77
CA GLN A 100 18.02 7.81 -20.25
C GLN A 100 16.51 7.57 -20.15
N ALA A 101 16.04 6.37 -20.48
CA ALA A 101 14.63 6.00 -20.32
C ALA A 101 14.20 6.11 -18.85
N VAL A 102 15.00 5.60 -17.91
CA VAL A 102 14.74 5.70 -16.46
C VAL A 102 14.58 7.16 -16.01
N TRP A 103 15.49 8.06 -16.43
CA TRP A 103 15.43 9.47 -16.02
C TRP A 103 14.25 10.24 -16.62
N ARG A 104 13.81 9.87 -17.83
CA ARG A 104 12.60 10.43 -18.44
C ARG A 104 11.34 9.94 -17.73
N TYR A 105 11.35 8.68 -17.31
CA TYR A 105 10.23 8.04 -16.62
C TYR A 105 10.06 8.58 -15.19
N PHE A 106 11.11 8.48 -14.36
CA PHE A 106 11.11 9.01 -12.99
C PHE A 106 11.57 10.46 -12.96
N ARG A 107 10.71 11.36 -13.45
CA ARG A 107 11.06 12.76 -13.70
C ARG A 107 10.70 13.73 -12.57
N LEU A 108 9.86 13.32 -11.62
CA LEU A 108 9.39 14.22 -10.56
C LEU A 108 10.29 14.10 -9.33
N PRO A 109 11.11 15.12 -9.01
CA PRO A 109 11.96 15.09 -7.82
C PRO A 109 11.18 15.51 -6.58
N ILE A 110 11.38 14.77 -5.49
CA ILE A 110 10.91 15.13 -4.14
C ILE A 110 12.12 15.22 -3.21
N ARG A 111 12.32 16.37 -2.57
CA ARG A 111 13.37 16.56 -1.57
C ARG A 111 12.92 16.01 -0.21
N LEU A 112 13.77 15.17 0.38
CA LEU A 112 13.54 14.55 1.67
C LEU A 112 14.33 15.26 2.78
N GLU A 113 13.92 15.08 4.03
CA GLU A 113 14.57 15.63 5.25
C GLU A 113 16.07 15.33 5.34
N ASN A 114 16.51 14.18 4.83
CA ASN A 114 17.91 13.76 4.82
C ASN A 114 18.70 14.27 3.61
N SER A 115 18.21 15.32 2.93
CA SER A 115 18.76 15.89 1.69
C SER A 115 18.80 14.96 0.49
N LYS A 116 18.27 13.72 0.60
CA LYS A 116 18.13 12.82 -0.54
C LYS A 116 16.96 13.27 -1.41
N THR A 117 17.00 12.87 -2.67
CA THR A 117 15.91 13.10 -3.62
C THR A 117 15.24 11.78 -3.94
N LEU A 118 13.94 11.70 -3.71
CA LEU A 118 13.11 10.63 -4.23
C LEU A 118 12.64 11.04 -5.63
N TRP A 119 12.86 10.17 -6.62
CA TRP A 119 12.37 10.37 -7.98
C TRP A 119 11.12 9.53 -8.23
N ILE A 120 10.07 10.18 -8.71
CA ILE A 120 8.74 9.60 -8.89
C ILE A 120 8.34 9.65 -10.36
N ALA A 121 7.63 8.62 -10.80
CA ALA A 121 6.89 8.56 -12.04
C ALA A 121 5.41 8.85 -11.73
N PRO A 122 4.93 10.07 -12.01
CA PRO A 122 3.56 10.47 -11.71
C PRO A 122 2.47 9.49 -12.18
N GLU A 123 2.69 8.85 -13.33
CA GLU A 123 1.74 7.97 -14.01
C GLU A 123 1.66 6.53 -13.46
N SER A 124 2.54 6.15 -12.52
CA SER A 124 2.55 4.78 -12.00
C SER A 124 2.70 4.69 -10.49
N ASP A 125 3.39 5.65 -9.89
CA ASP A 125 3.72 5.60 -8.48
C ASP A 125 2.61 6.21 -7.63
N HIS A 126 2.29 5.53 -6.54
CA HIS A 126 1.31 5.97 -5.55
C HIS A 126 2.03 6.53 -4.33
N LEU A 127 1.59 7.70 -3.86
CA LEU A 127 2.04 8.26 -2.59
C LEU A 127 1.05 7.93 -1.48
N PHE A 128 1.44 7.05 -0.57
CA PHE A 128 0.67 6.74 0.63
C PHE A 128 1.02 7.71 1.76
N LEU A 129 0.02 8.48 2.19
CA LEU A 129 0.10 9.47 3.25
C LEU A 129 -0.61 8.93 4.50
N PRO A 130 0.05 8.09 5.34
CA PRO A 130 -0.58 7.46 6.49
C PRO A 130 -1.04 8.50 7.53
N LYS A 131 -0.27 9.58 7.65
CA LYS A 131 -0.57 10.73 8.50
C LYS A 131 0.02 11.96 7.83
N PHE A 132 -0.80 12.97 7.60
CA PHE A 132 -0.33 14.30 7.28
C PHE A 132 -0.98 15.29 8.25
N SER A 133 -0.17 16.23 8.77
CA SER A 133 -0.61 17.22 9.75
C SER A 133 -1.74 18.07 9.18
N ALA A 134 -2.65 18.48 10.07
CA ALA A 134 -3.91 19.13 9.74
C ALA A 134 -3.78 20.63 9.46
N THR A 135 -2.58 21.22 9.46
CA THR A 135 -2.39 22.55 8.89
C THR A 135 -2.59 22.45 7.39
N THR A 136 -3.79 22.87 6.97
CA THR A 136 -4.34 22.70 5.62
C THR A 136 -3.42 23.22 4.53
N GLY A 137 -2.60 24.23 4.83
CA GLY A 137 -1.61 24.78 3.91
C GLY A 137 -0.51 23.79 3.51
N ILE A 138 -0.09 22.88 4.41
CA ILE A 138 1.04 21.98 4.13
C ILE A 138 0.75 21.06 2.94
N PHE A 139 -0.43 20.43 2.91
CA PHE A 139 -0.77 19.53 1.81
C PHE A 139 -1.00 20.29 0.50
N VAL A 140 -1.55 21.50 0.56
CA VAL A 140 -1.72 22.39 -0.60
C VAL A 140 -0.36 22.78 -1.17
N ASN A 141 0.55 23.25 -0.32
CA ASN A 141 1.91 23.63 -0.70
C ASN A 141 2.67 22.43 -1.27
N PHE A 142 2.58 21.27 -0.64
CA PHE A 142 3.19 20.04 -1.14
C PHE A 142 2.72 19.70 -2.57
N VAL A 143 1.42 19.68 -2.82
CA VAL A 143 0.87 19.39 -4.16
C VAL A 143 1.24 20.47 -5.17
N ASN A 144 1.27 21.73 -4.75
CA ASN A 144 1.71 22.86 -5.58
C ASN A 144 3.18 22.68 -6.00
N ASP A 145 4.06 22.37 -5.05
CA ASP A 145 5.49 22.15 -5.28
C ASP A 145 5.74 20.95 -6.20
N LEU A 146 5.00 19.85 -6.04
CA LEU A 146 5.09 18.70 -6.94
C LEU A 146 4.76 19.10 -8.39
N ARG A 147 3.71 19.89 -8.60
CA ARG A 147 3.35 20.36 -9.95
C ARG A 147 4.37 21.37 -10.47
N ALA A 148 4.93 22.21 -9.60
CA ALA A 148 5.94 23.19 -9.95
C ALA A 148 7.25 22.51 -10.40
N ALA A 149 7.63 21.43 -9.71
CA ALA A 149 8.83 20.66 -9.96
C ALA A 149 8.73 19.71 -11.17
N ASP A 150 7.53 19.29 -11.57
CA ASP A 150 7.33 18.43 -12.73
C ASP A 150 7.54 19.22 -14.05
N PRO A 151 8.53 18.85 -14.89
CA PRO A 151 8.73 19.48 -16.20
C PRO A 151 7.49 19.44 -17.08
N ASN A 152 6.66 18.41 -16.94
CA ASN A 152 5.44 18.23 -17.74
C ASN A 152 4.20 18.87 -17.08
N ARG A 153 4.36 19.50 -15.91
CA ARG A 153 3.26 20.11 -15.12
C ARG A 153 2.08 19.16 -14.89
N VAL A 154 2.35 17.85 -14.81
CA VAL A 154 1.35 16.83 -14.47
C VAL A 154 1.13 16.84 -12.97
N GLY A 155 2.21 16.79 -12.19
CA GLY A 155 2.17 16.79 -10.72
C GLY A 155 1.77 15.41 -10.18
N LEU A 156 0.87 15.38 -9.20
CA LEU A 156 0.42 14.14 -8.55
C LEU A 156 -0.81 13.55 -9.27
N LEU A 157 -0.76 12.25 -9.64
CA LEU A 157 -1.90 11.53 -10.24
C LEU A 157 -2.47 10.43 -9.33
N HIS A 158 -1.63 9.81 -8.50
CA HIS A 158 -2.04 8.68 -7.66
C HIS A 158 -1.72 8.94 -6.20
N VAL A 159 -2.75 8.93 -5.36
CA VAL A 159 -2.61 9.17 -3.92
C VAL A 159 -3.31 8.09 -3.12
N ALA A 160 -2.72 7.72 -2.01
CA ALA A 160 -3.31 6.84 -1.03
C ALA A 160 -3.35 7.53 0.33
N PHE A 161 -4.44 7.36 1.06
CA PHE A 161 -4.65 7.92 2.40
C PHE A 161 -4.92 6.81 3.39
N ASP A 162 -4.58 7.04 4.65
CA ASP A 162 -5.02 6.15 5.73
C ASP A 162 -6.55 6.11 5.81
N GLY A 163 -7.14 4.95 6.12
CA GLY A 163 -8.57 4.79 6.29
C GLY A 163 -9.18 5.71 7.36
N LEU A 164 -8.35 6.28 8.24
CA LEU A 164 -8.70 7.21 9.32
C LEU A 164 -8.40 8.67 8.99
N CYS A 165 -8.23 9.00 7.70
CA CYS A 165 -7.95 10.35 7.24
C CYS A 165 -9.18 11.28 7.27
N ASP A 166 -10.32 10.87 7.84
CA ASP A 166 -11.58 11.61 7.81
C ASP A 166 -11.43 13.00 8.46
N LYS A 167 -10.73 13.08 9.60
CA LYS A 167 -10.39 14.33 10.28
C LYS A 167 -9.48 15.21 9.43
N THR A 168 -8.43 14.65 8.84
CA THR A 168 -7.48 15.40 8.02
C THR A 168 -8.13 15.94 6.74
N LEU A 169 -8.93 15.11 6.07
CA LEU A 169 -9.75 15.55 4.93
C LEU A 169 -10.83 16.56 5.36
N ALA A 170 -11.35 16.46 6.59
CA ALA A 170 -12.25 17.45 7.14
C ALA A 170 -11.55 18.79 7.41
N SER A 171 -10.27 18.81 7.77
CA SER A 171 -9.51 20.05 7.85
C SER A 171 -9.36 20.70 6.48
N LEU A 172 -9.07 19.93 5.41
CA LEU A 172 -9.03 20.49 4.03
C LEU A 172 -10.36 21.11 3.58
N LYS A 173 -11.49 20.72 4.19
CA LYS A 173 -12.79 21.38 3.96
C LYS A 173 -12.86 22.80 4.50
N ALA A 174 -11.94 23.20 5.36
CA ALA A 174 -11.84 24.54 5.94
C ALA A 174 -10.88 25.44 5.16
N LEU A 175 -10.39 25.00 3.99
CA LEU A 175 -9.66 25.84 3.03
C LEU A 175 -10.56 26.97 2.52
N ALA A 176 -10.74 28.00 3.33
CA ALA A 176 -10.95 29.34 2.83
C ALA A 176 -9.62 29.83 2.21
N PRO A 177 -9.64 30.86 1.35
CA PRO A 177 -8.46 31.70 1.17
C PRO A 177 -8.20 32.35 2.53
N ASP A 178 -7.52 31.62 3.41
CA ASP A 178 -6.92 32.18 4.62
C ASP A 178 -5.69 33.00 4.21
N GLN A 179 -5.18 33.86 5.08
CA GLN A 179 -4.03 34.70 4.76
C GLN A 179 -2.75 33.89 4.43
N ASP A 180 -2.69 32.63 4.86
CA ASP A 180 -1.50 31.79 4.76
C ASP A 180 -1.39 30.94 3.48
N ILE A 181 -2.44 30.88 2.65
CA ILE A 181 -2.41 30.10 1.40
C ILE A 181 -2.56 31.03 0.19
N PRO A 182 -1.49 31.20 -0.61
CA PRO A 182 -1.57 31.95 -1.86
C PRO A 182 -2.71 31.43 -2.75
N GLY A 183 -3.51 32.34 -3.32
CA GLY A 183 -4.69 31.97 -4.11
C GLY A 183 -4.36 31.08 -5.33
N ASP A 184 -3.20 31.32 -5.93
CA ASP A 184 -2.63 30.53 -7.03
C ASP A 184 -2.24 29.10 -6.60
N ALA A 185 -1.77 28.91 -5.36
CA ALA A 185 -1.49 27.59 -4.80
C ALA A 185 -2.78 26.78 -4.60
N LEU A 186 -3.85 27.42 -4.13
CA LEU A 186 -5.16 26.76 -3.97
C LEU A 186 -5.77 26.36 -5.32
N ASP A 187 -5.67 27.21 -6.33
CA ASP A 187 -6.16 26.88 -7.68
C ASP A 187 -5.31 25.81 -8.35
N THR A 188 -4.00 25.83 -8.14
CA THR A 188 -3.10 24.74 -8.55
C THR A 188 -3.47 23.43 -7.88
N PHE A 189 -3.72 23.45 -6.57
CA PHE A 189 -4.19 22.29 -5.82
C PHE A 189 -5.51 21.73 -6.37
N LYS A 190 -6.51 22.59 -6.62
CA LYS A 190 -7.77 22.18 -7.26
C LYS A 190 -7.51 21.54 -8.63
N ALA A 191 -6.66 22.15 -9.45
CA ALA A 191 -6.32 21.61 -10.76
C ALA A 191 -5.61 20.23 -10.68
N CYS A 192 -4.76 20.02 -9.67
CA CYS A 192 -4.14 18.71 -9.41
C CYS A 192 -5.18 17.68 -8.91
N VAL A 193 -5.98 18.02 -7.91
CA VAL A 193 -7.05 17.15 -7.40
C VAL A 193 -8.05 16.76 -8.49
N ALA A 194 -8.34 17.65 -9.44
CA ALA A 194 -9.19 17.36 -10.60
C ALA A 194 -8.61 16.28 -11.52
N ARG A 195 -7.27 16.21 -11.62
CA ARG A 195 -6.51 15.33 -12.51
C ARG A 195 -6.10 14.00 -11.88
N LEU A 196 -6.31 13.82 -10.57
CA LEU A 196 -6.04 12.53 -9.92
C LEU A 196 -6.72 11.39 -10.68
N GLU A 197 -5.95 10.38 -11.00
CA GLU A 197 -6.38 9.16 -11.69
C GLU A 197 -6.78 8.09 -10.70
N SER A 198 -6.10 8.00 -9.54
CA SER A 198 -6.48 7.08 -8.47
C SER A 198 -6.42 7.71 -7.08
N VAL A 199 -7.40 7.33 -6.24
CA VAL A 199 -7.46 7.66 -4.82
C VAL A 199 -7.71 6.38 -4.04
N TRP A 200 -6.74 5.96 -3.24
CA TRP A 200 -6.85 4.74 -2.45
C TRP A 200 -7.01 5.06 -0.96
N PHE A 201 -7.92 4.36 -0.29
CA PHE A 201 -8.07 4.41 1.16
C PHE A 201 -7.51 3.13 1.77
N VAL A 202 -6.39 3.24 2.48
CA VAL A 202 -5.61 2.13 3.00
C VAL A 202 -6.01 1.80 4.42
N HIS A 203 -6.53 0.60 4.60
CA HIS A 203 -6.94 0.04 5.89
C HIS A 203 -5.90 -0.97 6.33
N LEU A 204 -4.93 -0.51 7.13
CA LEU A 204 -3.93 -1.38 7.75
C LEU A 204 -4.45 -1.89 9.09
N LEU A 205 -4.78 -3.18 9.14
CA LEU A 205 -5.26 -3.86 10.33
C LEU A 205 -4.09 -4.32 11.21
N HIS A 206 -4.29 -4.43 12.53
CA HIS A 206 -3.27 -4.94 13.45
C HIS A 206 -3.02 -6.44 13.29
N MET A 207 -1.88 -6.93 13.81
CA MET A 207 -1.45 -8.34 13.67
C MET A 207 -2.52 -9.34 14.15
N ASP A 208 -3.21 -9.01 15.23
CA ASP A 208 -4.31 -9.80 15.78
C ASP A 208 -5.52 -9.88 14.85
N SER A 209 -5.60 -9.09 13.78
CA SER A 209 -6.73 -9.11 12.85
C SER A 209 -6.73 -10.35 11.95
N ARG A 210 -5.61 -11.06 11.82
CA ARG A 210 -5.56 -12.40 11.22
C ARG A 210 -6.04 -13.49 12.17
N VAL A 211 -5.94 -13.26 13.47
CA VAL A 211 -6.53 -14.11 14.50
C VAL A 211 -7.98 -13.68 14.64
N CYS A 212 -8.91 -14.34 13.94
CA CYS A 212 -10.31 -13.93 13.84
C CYS A 212 -11.09 -14.08 15.16
N ASN A 213 -10.46 -13.93 16.33
CA ASN A 213 -11.13 -14.16 17.60
C ASN A 213 -10.44 -13.47 18.78
N ALA A 214 -10.66 -12.16 18.95
CA ALA A 214 -10.44 -11.60 20.28
C ALA A 214 -11.39 -10.46 20.61
N LEU A 215 -11.76 -10.41 21.90
CA LEU A 215 -12.10 -9.15 22.57
C LEU A 215 -11.07 -8.03 22.29
N LEU A 216 -9.83 -8.39 21.91
CA LEU A 216 -8.70 -7.51 21.62
C LEU A 216 -8.64 -7.04 20.16
N SER A 217 -9.08 -7.85 19.18
CA SER A 217 -9.14 -7.46 17.75
C SER A 217 -10.32 -6.54 17.42
N GLY A 218 -11.03 -6.06 18.45
CA GLY A 218 -12.23 -5.23 18.31
C GLY A 218 -13.45 -5.99 17.76
N THR A 219 -13.29 -7.25 17.34
CA THR A 219 -14.36 -8.07 16.74
C THR A 219 -15.05 -8.90 17.81
N ARG A 220 -16.23 -8.48 18.28
CA ARG A 220 -17.11 -9.32 19.10
C ARG A 220 -17.85 -10.39 18.30
N ASN A 221 -17.32 -10.83 17.15
CA ASN A 221 -17.97 -11.86 16.37
C ASN A 221 -17.51 -13.26 16.83
N ARG A 222 -18.23 -13.82 17.81
CA ARG A 222 -18.01 -15.19 18.30
C ARG A 222 -18.35 -16.29 17.27
N THR A 223 -18.97 -15.95 16.15
CA THR A 223 -19.43 -16.95 15.15
C THR A 223 -18.38 -17.30 14.11
N ILE A 224 -17.30 -16.54 14.01
CA ILE A 224 -16.19 -16.82 13.10
C ILE A 224 -14.94 -16.91 13.96
N MET A 225 -14.69 -18.08 14.55
CA MET A 225 -13.43 -18.38 15.22
C MET A 225 -12.49 -19.02 14.19
N GLY A 226 -11.25 -18.53 14.07
CA GLY A 226 -10.29 -19.09 13.12
C GLY A 226 -9.08 -18.18 12.87
N TYR A 227 -8.20 -18.60 11.97
CA TYR A 227 -7.01 -17.84 11.60
C TYR A 227 -6.98 -17.58 10.09
N ASN A 228 -7.16 -16.31 9.71
CA ASN A 228 -7.22 -15.88 8.32
C ASN A 228 -5.81 -15.77 7.70
N ARG A 229 -5.34 -16.89 7.15
CA ARG A 229 -4.06 -16.97 6.41
C ARG A 229 -4.05 -16.21 5.08
N SER A 230 -5.22 -15.97 4.53
CA SER A 230 -5.40 -15.33 3.22
C SER A 230 -5.20 -13.83 3.28
N MET A 231 -5.42 -13.19 4.44
CA MET A 231 -5.19 -11.76 4.65
C MET A 231 -3.75 -11.39 4.26
N PRO A 232 -3.55 -10.48 3.29
CA PRO A 232 -2.22 -10.06 2.92
C PRO A 232 -1.52 -9.29 4.05
N ILE A 233 -0.20 -9.44 4.11
CA ILE A 233 0.69 -8.71 5.01
C ILE A 233 1.29 -7.53 4.27
N PHE A 234 1.07 -6.32 4.75
CA PHE A 234 1.66 -5.11 4.19
C PHE A 234 3.13 -5.02 4.60
N PRO A 235 4.08 -5.24 3.66
CA PRO A 235 5.50 -5.26 3.94
C PRO A 235 6.11 -3.85 3.93
N HIS A 236 7.39 -3.76 4.27
CA HIS A 236 8.24 -2.60 4.09
C HIS A 236 8.92 -2.57 2.69
N ALA A 237 8.26 -3.16 1.70
CA ALA A 237 8.64 -3.08 0.30
C ALA A 237 7.84 -1.96 -0.40
N VAL A 238 8.36 -1.48 -1.53
CA VAL A 238 7.75 -0.38 -2.29
C VAL A 238 7.19 -0.85 -3.63
N GLU A 239 7.95 -1.68 -4.35
CA GLU A 239 7.57 -2.18 -5.66
C GLU A 239 6.49 -3.25 -5.52
N PHE A 240 5.42 -3.15 -6.31
CA PHE A 240 4.36 -4.14 -6.36
C PHE A 240 3.82 -4.34 -7.77
N GLU A 241 3.25 -5.52 -8.00
CA GLU A 241 2.43 -5.87 -9.16
C GLU A 241 0.97 -5.85 -8.72
N LEU A 242 0.11 -5.18 -9.49
CA LEU A 242 -1.33 -5.22 -9.26
C LEU A 242 -1.94 -6.28 -10.18
N LEU A 243 -2.46 -7.33 -9.58
CA LEU A 243 -3.24 -8.34 -10.28
C LEU A 243 -4.71 -7.92 -10.32
N GLY A 244 -5.46 -8.53 -11.25
CA GLY A 244 -6.91 -8.60 -11.16
C GLY A 244 -7.31 -9.41 -9.93
N SER A 245 -8.29 -10.30 -10.06
CA SER A 245 -8.76 -11.11 -8.93
C SER A 245 -7.63 -11.89 -8.24
N ASP A 246 -7.68 -11.93 -6.91
CA ASP A 246 -6.82 -12.77 -6.09
C ASP A 246 -6.97 -14.25 -6.52
N PRO A 247 -5.89 -14.92 -6.95
CA PRO A 247 -5.97 -16.28 -7.48
C PRO A 247 -6.14 -17.34 -6.37
N ARG A 248 -6.03 -16.96 -5.10
CA ARG A 248 -6.15 -17.88 -3.96
C ARG A 248 -7.64 -18.15 -3.64
N PRO A 249 -7.98 -19.33 -3.09
CA PRO A 249 -9.35 -19.66 -2.68
C PRO A 249 -9.71 -18.96 -1.36
N ILE A 250 -9.95 -17.64 -1.42
CA ILE A 250 -10.10 -16.78 -0.24
C ILE A 250 -11.55 -16.53 0.18
N GLU A 251 -12.54 -17.11 -0.51
CA GLU A 251 -13.96 -16.81 -0.31
C GLU A 251 -14.40 -17.08 1.12
N SER A 252 -13.99 -18.22 1.70
CA SER A 252 -14.24 -18.52 3.11
C SER A 252 -13.50 -17.56 4.04
N SER A 253 -12.28 -17.18 3.68
CA SER A 253 -11.47 -16.22 4.43
C SER A 253 -11.99 -14.80 4.36
N LEU A 254 -12.82 -14.45 3.38
CA LEU A 254 -13.50 -13.16 3.25
C LEU A 254 -14.82 -13.10 4.02
N LYS A 255 -15.29 -14.22 4.58
CA LYS A 255 -16.44 -14.19 5.49
C LYS A 255 -16.05 -13.42 6.73
N GLY A 256 -16.85 -12.40 7.00
CA GLY A 256 -16.78 -11.64 8.24
C GLY A 256 -15.52 -10.82 8.47
N GLN A 257 -15.07 -10.12 7.43
CA GLN A 257 -13.93 -9.24 7.55
C GLN A 257 -14.16 -8.09 8.52
N THR A 258 -13.12 -7.89 9.32
CA THR A 258 -12.80 -6.75 10.17
C THR A 258 -12.42 -5.47 9.43
N VAL A 259 -13.19 -4.38 9.43
CA VAL A 259 -12.56 -3.06 9.27
C VAL A 259 -12.86 -2.20 10.49
N TRP A 260 -11.82 -1.79 11.22
CA TRP A 260 -11.95 -1.08 12.50
C TRP A 260 -12.80 0.19 12.36
N ASN A 261 -12.56 1.02 11.35
CA ASN A 261 -13.36 2.21 11.14
C ASN A 261 -14.24 2.04 9.91
N ASP A 262 -15.41 2.67 9.93
CA ASP A 262 -16.33 2.62 8.80
C ASP A 262 -15.63 3.20 7.55
N PRO A 263 -15.30 2.39 6.53
CA PRO A 263 -14.59 2.85 5.35
C PRO A 263 -15.30 3.98 4.61
N LYS A 264 -16.61 4.13 4.83
CA LYS A 264 -17.41 5.21 4.26
C LYS A 264 -16.99 6.58 4.76
N THR A 265 -16.47 6.71 5.99
CA THR A 265 -16.20 8.03 6.58
C THR A 265 -15.12 8.78 5.81
N ALA A 266 -14.03 8.11 5.45
CA ALA A 266 -12.95 8.68 4.64
C ALA A 266 -13.43 9.05 3.24
N VAL A 267 -14.20 8.17 2.58
CA VAL A 267 -14.81 8.44 1.26
C VAL A 267 -15.77 9.63 1.33
N GLN A 268 -16.65 9.68 2.33
CA GLN A 268 -17.57 10.79 2.52
C GLN A 268 -16.81 12.08 2.83
N ALA A 269 -15.70 12.01 3.57
CA ALA A 269 -14.86 13.16 3.85
C ALA A 269 -14.21 13.68 2.57
N TRP A 270 -13.73 12.79 1.69
CA TRP A 270 -13.20 13.11 0.37
C TRP A 270 -14.25 13.77 -0.52
N VAL A 271 -15.43 13.15 -0.69
CA VAL A 271 -16.53 13.70 -1.49
C VAL A 271 -16.98 15.08 -0.97
N LYS A 272 -17.04 15.26 0.36
CA LYS A 272 -17.37 16.56 0.98
C LYS A 272 -16.28 17.60 0.69
N MET A 273 -15.00 17.21 0.73
CA MET A 273 -13.88 18.09 0.36
C MET A 273 -14.00 18.50 -1.11
N GLU A 274 -14.21 17.55 -2.02
CA GLU A 274 -14.36 17.84 -3.43
C GLU A 274 -15.53 18.79 -3.74
N ARG A 275 -16.67 18.59 -3.06
CA ARG A 275 -17.82 19.48 -3.20
C ARG A 275 -17.48 20.92 -2.83
N LYS A 276 -16.77 21.11 -1.72
CA LYS A 276 -16.34 22.43 -1.26
C LYS A 276 -15.29 23.07 -2.17
N LEU A 277 -14.41 22.26 -2.76
CA LEU A 277 -13.48 22.71 -3.79
C LEU A 277 -14.16 23.07 -5.12
N GLY A 278 -15.48 22.81 -5.25
CA GLY A 278 -16.30 23.21 -6.40
C GLY A 278 -16.48 22.14 -7.48
N PHE A 279 -16.03 20.89 -7.25
CA PHE A 279 -16.12 19.84 -8.28
C PHE A 279 -17.53 19.29 -8.51
N HIS A 280 -18.45 19.45 -7.55
CA HIS A 280 -19.81 18.87 -7.64
C HIS A 280 -20.87 19.84 -8.17
N ASN A 281 -20.62 21.16 -8.20
CA ASN A 281 -21.65 22.16 -8.51
C ASN A 281 -21.63 22.66 -9.96
N LYS A 282 -20.71 22.18 -10.79
CA LYS A 282 -20.76 22.43 -12.22
C LYS A 282 -21.15 21.13 -12.90
N LYS A 283 -22.35 21.10 -13.51
CA LYS A 283 -22.44 20.52 -14.86
C LYS A 283 -21.35 21.24 -15.64
N LEU A 284 -20.13 20.69 -15.66
CA LEU A 284 -19.07 21.23 -16.50
C LEU A 284 -19.71 21.33 -17.87
N LYS A 285 -19.89 22.56 -18.37
CA LYS A 285 -20.47 22.79 -19.70
C LYS A 285 -19.55 22.04 -20.67
N GLY A 286 -19.94 20.82 -21.06
CA GLY A 286 -19.16 19.90 -21.89
C GLY A 286 -18.16 18.96 -21.19
N GLY A 287 -18.04 18.93 -19.86
CA GLY A 287 -16.97 18.16 -19.18
C GLY A 287 -17.45 16.87 -18.51
N ARG A 288 -16.93 15.73 -18.99
CA ARG A 288 -17.03 14.42 -18.34
C ARG A 288 -16.58 14.54 -16.88
N GLN A 289 -17.34 13.98 -15.94
CA GLN A 289 -16.85 13.83 -14.55
C GLN A 289 -15.46 13.17 -14.59
N PRO A 290 -14.50 13.62 -13.75
CA PRO A 290 -13.19 12.98 -13.70
C PRO A 290 -13.41 11.51 -13.33
N SER A 291 -13.15 10.63 -14.28
CA SER A 291 -13.25 9.18 -14.12
C SER A 291 -12.02 8.71 -13.35
N ARG A 292 -11.98 9.00 -12.05
CA ARG A 292 -10.92 8.54 -11.15
C ARG A 292 -11.29 7.21 -10.53
N GLU A 293 -10.29 6.34 -10.41
CA GLU A 293 -10.43 5.10 -9.67
C GLU A 293 -10.43 5.43 -8.17
N ILE A 294 -11.48 5.02 -7.45
CA ILE A 294 -11.50 5.08 -5.99
C ILE A 294 -11.60 3.66 -5.46
N SER A 295 -10.63 3.28 -4.64
CA SER A 295 -10.49 1.91 -4.14
C SER A 295 -10.14 1.90 -2.66
N HIS A 296 -10.44 0.78 -2.00
CA HIS A 296 -10.02 0.50 -0.64
C HIS A 296 -8.93 -0.54 -0.67
N LEU A 297 -7.81 -0.27 -0.01
CA LEU A 297 -6.78 -1.28 0.22
C LEU A 297 -7.00 -1.90 1.59
N LEU A 298 -6.92 -3.22 1.69
CA LEU A 298 -7.02 -3.94 2.95
C LEU A 298 -5.83 -4.88 3.11
N ALA A 299 -5.11 -4.74 4.21
CA ALA A 299 -4.00 -5.60 4.57
C ALA A 299 -3.79 -5.58 6.09
N MET A 300 -3.06 -6.56 6.60
CA MET A 300 -2.52 -6.52 7.95
C MET A 300 -1.17 -5.80 7.95
N THR A 301 -0.93 -4.88 8.87
CA THR A 301 0.41 -4.32 9.06
C THR A 301 1.35 -5.33 9.70
N ALA A 302 2.56 -5.47 9.14
CA ALA A 302 3.64 -6.21 9.81
C ALA A 302 4.18 -5.46 11.04
N ARG A 303 3.82 -4.19 11.25
CA ARG A 303 4.28 -3.40 12.40
C ARG A 303 3.42 -3.72 13.62
N ASN A 304 4.08 -4.27 14.64
CA ASN A 304 3.44 -4.60 15.92
C ASN A 304 2.89 -3.36 16.62
N GLY A 305 1.64 -3.48 17.08
CA GLY A 305 1.05 -2.59 18.09
C GLY A 305 1.46 -2.95 19.53
N TYR A 306 2.04 -4.13 19.74
CA TYR A 306 2.51 -4.58 21.05
C TYR A 306 3.87 -3.97 21.39
N ARG A 307 3.90 -3.17 22.46
CA ARG A 307 5.07 -2.41 22.93
C ARG A 307 6.30 -3.24 23.29
N HIS A 308 6.18 -4.56 23.39
CA HIS A 308 7.21 -5.44 23.92
C HIS A 308 7.96 -6.26 22.87
N MET A 309 7.52 -6.24 21.60
CA MET A 309 8.22 -6.94 20.52
C MET A 309 8.80 -5.92 19.55
N ALA A 310 10.13 -5.91 19.42
CA ALA A 310 10.80 -5.05 18.46
C ALA A 310 10.21 -5.30 17.06
N PRO A 311 9.75 -4.26 16.36
CA PRO A 311 9.20 -4.43 15.02
C PRO A 311 10.30 -4.99 14.12
N ARG A 312 10.08 -6.19 13.57
CA ARG A 312 10.83 -6.64 12.40
C ARG A 312 9.99 -6.32 11.18
N GLU A 313 10.55 -5.52 10.30
CA GLU A 313 9.93 -5.16 9.05
C GLU A 313 10.01 -6.35 8.09
N VAL A 314 8.90 -6.68 7.43
CA VAL A 314 8.88 -7.67 6.35
C VAL A 314 9.36 -6.97 5.09
N ASP A 315 10.60 -7.19 4.67
CA ASP A 315 11.23 -6.53 3.52
C ASP A 315 11.86 -7.50 2.53
N SER A 316 11.82 -8.79 2.84
CA SER A 316 12.50 -9.89 2.17
C SER A 316 11.75 -11.20 2.44
N GLU A 317 12.00 -12.23 1.62
CA GLU A 317 11.37 -13.54 1.84
C GLU A 317 11.75 -14.15 3.20
N GLN A 318 13.01 -13.96 3.62
CA GLN A 318 13.48 -14.39 4.92
C GLN A 318 12.72 -13.73 6.07
N THR A 319 12.57 -12.40 6.03
CA THR A 319 11.84 -11.68 7.10
C THR A 319 10.34 -11.99 7.08
N MET A 320 9.78 -12.35 5.92
CA MET A 320 8.42 -12.89 5.81
C MET A 320 8.30 -14.25 6.49
N ASP A 321 9.21 -15.19 6.24
CA ASP A 321 9.20 -16.51 6.89
C ASP A 321 9.39 -16.38 8.41
N GLU A 322 10.30 -15.51 8.85
CA GLU A 322 10.48 -15.20 10.28
C GLU A 322 9.21 -14.63 10.90
N PHE A 323 8.52 -13.74 10.19
CA PHE A 323 7.26 -13.16 10.63
C PHE A 323 6.19 -14.25 10.80
N LEU A 324 6.02 -15.10 9.78
CA LEU A 324 5.03 -16.18 9.79
C LEU A 324 5.32 -17.22 10.89
N GLN A 325 6.60 -17.56 11.11
CA GLN A 325 7.00 -18.45 12.20
C GLN A 325 6.63 -17.86 13.56
N ARG A 326 6.92 -16.58 13.80
CA ARG A 326 6.58 -15.92 15.07
C ARG A 326 5.10 -15.80 15.28
N GLU A 327 4.35 -15.50 14.23
CA GLU A 327 2.89 -15.48 14.28
C GLU A 327 2.36 -16.86 14.70
N LEU A 328 2.92 -17.94 14.14
CA LEU A 328 2.59 -19.31 14.52
C LEU A 328 2.97 -19.64 15.97
N ASP A 329 4.15 -19.23 16.42
CA ASP A 329 4.62 -19.47 17.79
C ASP A 329 3.77 -18.70 18.81
N MET A 330 3.44 -17.44 18.51
CA MET A 330 2.54 -16.61 19.33
C MET A 330 1.15 -17.23 19.44
N LEU A 331 0.62 -17.76 18.34
CA LEU A 331 -0.65 -18.48 18.33
C LEU A 331 -0.63 -19.71 19.26
N LYS A 332 0.46 -20.48 19.24
CA LYS A 332 0.63 -21.62 20.15
C LYS A 332 0.68 -21.18 21.60
N GLU A 333 1.58 -20.25 21.94
CA GLU A 333 1.76 -19.77 23.31
C GLU A 333 0.49 -19.15 23.91
N HIS A 334 -0.20 -18.28 23.16
CA HIS A 334 -1.32 -17.50 23.70
C HIS A 334 -2.64 -18.25 23.70
N PHE A 335 -2.87 -19.16 22.74
CA PHE A 335 -4.19 -19.76 22.53
C PHE A 335 -4.23 -21.27 22.77
N VAL A 336 -3.12 -21.99 22.62
CA VAL A 336 -3.06 -23.43 22.93
C VAL A 336 -2.74 -23.65 24.40
N ASP A 337 -1.78 -22.92 24.95
CA ASP A 337 -1.30 -23.14 26.31
C ASP A 337 -2.02 -22.28 27.37
N GLY A 338 -2.56 -21.11 26.96
CA GLY A 338 -3.10 -20.09 27.88
C GLY A 338 -4.60 -20.12 28.14
N VAL A 339 -5.40 -20.80 27.30
CA VAL A 339 -6.87 -20.76 27.40
C VAL A 339 -7.41 -22.18 27.27
N GLY A 340 -7.97 -22.73 28.35
CA GLY A 340 -8.71 -24.01 28.36
C GLY A 340 -10.02 -23.98 27.57
N SER A 341 -10.00 -23.40 26.36
CA SER A 341 -11.12 -23.20 25.45
C SER A 341 -11.01 -24.12 24.25
N ASP A 342 -12.11 -24.34 23.52
CA ASP A 342 -12.22 -25.20 22.33
C ASP A 342 -11.34 -24.79 21.12
N TRP A 343 -10.44 -23.81 21.29
CA TRP A 343 -9.48 -23.35 20.29
C TRP A 343 -8.56 -24.43 19.71
N PRO A 344 -8.02 -25.38 20.52
CA PRO A 344 -7.21 -26.47 19.99
C PRO A 344 -7.95 -27.20 18.88
N GLN A 345 -9.28 -27.40 18.98
CA GLN A 345 -10.04 -28.14 17.96
C GLN A 345 -10.08 -27.40 16.60
N PHE A 346 -10.26 -26.08 16.58
CA PHE A 346 -10.26 -25.30 15.33
C PHE A 346 -8.86 -25.12 14.74
N TYR A 347 -7.86 -24.88 15.59
CA TYR A 347 -6.46 -24.79 15.14
C TYR A 347 -5.99 -26.14 14.59
N HIS A 348 -6.30 -27.24 15.28
CA HIS A 348 -6.04 -28.59 14.78
C HIS A 348 -6.80 -28.83 13.48
N GLN A 349 -8.06 -28.44 13.34
CA GLN A 349 -8.80 -28.61 12.09
C GLN A 349 -8.16 -27.86 10.91
N GLU A 350 -7.75 -26.59 11.03
CA GLU A 350 -7.11 -25.88 9.91
C GLU A 350 -5.70 -26.41 9.56
N VAL A 351 -4.95 -26.89 10.56
CA VAL A 351 -3.62 -27.49 10.38
C VAL A 351 -3.72 -28.92 9.82
N GLU A 352 -4.63 -29.75 10.35
CA GLU A 352 -4.89 -31.15 9.94
C GLU A 352 -5.62 -31.24 8.60
N GLU A 353 -6.48 -30.27 8.25
CA GLU A 353 -7.11 -30.18 6.92
C GLU A 353 -6.09 -29.84 5.81
N GLY A 354 -4.80 -29.69 6.14
CA GLY A 354 -3.75 -29.50 5.15
C GLY A 354 -3.88 -28.19 4.36
N LYS A 355 -4.45 -27.14 4.97
CA LYS A 355 -4.52 -25.78 4.37
C LYS A 355 -3.17 -25.07 4.28
N GLU A 356 -2.09 -25.83 4.13
CA GLU A 356 -0.77 -25.36 3.70
C GLU A 356 -0.83 -24.62 2.35
N TYR A 357 -1.90 -24.83 1.58
CA TYR A 357 -2.16 -24.18 0.29
C TYR A 357 -2.75 -22.75 0.37
N LEU A 358 -3.20 -22.26 1.54
CA LEU A 358 -3.56 -20.84 1.69
C LEU A 358 -2.28 -20.01 1.84
N LEU A 359 -1.64 -19.77 0.70
CA LEU A 359 -0.41 -19.00 0.59
C LEU A 359 -0.62 -17.61 1.19
N SER A 360 0.08 -17.30 2.28
CA SER A 360 0.20 -15.91 2.73
C SER A 360 0.83 -15.07 1.61
N ALA A 361 0.48 -13.80 1.58
CA ALA A 361 0.97 -12.87 0.56
C ALA A 361 1.54 -11.64 1.23
N ALA A 362 2.73 -11.20 0.80
CA ALA A 362 3.21 -9.86 1.09
C ALA A 362 2.57 -8.90 0.08
N GLY A 363 1.53 -8.19 0.51
CA GLY A 363 0.59 -7.55 -0.39
C GLY A 363 -0.54 -6.80 0.29
N PHE A 364 -1.58 -6.50 -0.49
CA PHE A 364 -2.86 -5.95 -0.05
C PHE A 364 -3.98 -6.36 -1.00
N TRP A 365 -5.19 -6.48 -0.46
CA TRP A 365 -6.39 -6.60 -1.28
C TRP A 365 -6.86 -5.25 -1.78
N VAL A 366 -7.38 -5.19 -2.99
CA VAL A 366 -7.97 -4.00 -3.62
C VAL A 366 -9.46 -4.22 -3.83
N PHE A 367 -10.26 -3.42 -3.14
CA PHE A 367 -11.71 -3.44 -3.22
C PHE A 367 -12.22 -2.20 -3.94
N PRO A 368 -13.17 -2.31 -4.87
CA PRO A 368 -13.78 -1.13 -5.51
C PRO A 368 -14.56 -0.30 -4.48
N LEU A 369 -14.73 1.00 -4.72
CA LEU A 369 -15.50 1.92 -3.87
C LEU A 369 -16.88 1.39 -3.44
N GLY A 370 -17.55 0.64 -4.33
CA GLY A 370 -18.88 0.07 -4.06
C GLY A 370 -18.92 -0.97 -2.95
N THR A 371 -17.76 -1.52 -2.57
CA THR A 371 -17.64 -2.65 -1.64
C THR A 371 -18.29 -2.36 -0.29
N PHE A 372 -18.05 -1.19 0.30
CA PHE A 372 -18.55 -0.88 1.64
C PHE A 372 -19.85 -0.05 1.64
N LYS A 373 -20.65 -0.04 0.55
CA LYS A 373 -21.91 0.74 0.49
C LYS A 373 -22.92 0.36 1.58
N THR A 374 -23.12 -0.94 1.80
CA THR A 374 -23.92 -1.50 2.89
C THR A 374 -23.01 -2.00 3.98
N VAL A 375 -23.38 -1.76 5.24
CA VAL A 375 -22.67 -2.32 6.40
C VAL A 375 -23.68 -3.19 7.13
N ASP A 376 -23.33 -4.46 7.33
CA ASP A 376 -24.26 -5.45 7.88
C ASP A 376 -24.50 -5.17 9.36
N LYS A 377 -23.43 -4.84 10.09
CA LYS A 377 -23.47 -4.45 11.51
C LYS A 377 -22.36 -3.43 11.79
N SER A 378 -22.72 -2.33 12.46
CA SER A 378 -21.75 -1.38 13.01
C SER A 378 -21.71 -1.53 14.53
N HIS A 379 -20.57 -1.91 15.07
CA HIS A 379 -20.25 -1.65 16.47
C HIS A 379 -19.46 -0.35 16.57
N LYS A 380 -19.53 0.33 17.73
CA LYS A 380 -19.05 1.71 17.94
C LYS A 380 -17.66 2.03 17.34
N THR A 381 -16.81 1.03 17.15
CA THR A 381 -15.43 1.15 16.64
C THR A 381 -15.03 0.01 15.70
N ALA A 382 -15.99 -0.70 15.09
CA ALA A 382 -15.71 -1.80 14.16
C ALA A 382 -16.89 -2.02 13.20
N VAL A 383 -16.59 -2.10 11.91
CA VAL A 383 -17.53 -2.48 10.86
C VAL A 383 -17.27 -3.91 10.44
N TYR A 384 -18.32 -4.72 10.58
CA TYR A 384 -18.34 -6.10 10.11
C TYR A 384 -18.98 -6.16 8.74
N LYS A 385 -18.34 -6.89 7.82
CA LYS A 385 -18.91 -7.15 6.51
C LYS A 385 -18.55 -8.54 6.00
N ASP A 386 -19.54 -9.26 5.50
CA ASP A 386 -19.29 -10.44 4.68
C ASP A 386 -18.83 -10.01 3.28
N LEU A 387 -17.58 -10.35 2.94
CA LEU A 387 -16.97 -10.04 1.63
C LEU A 387 -16.83 -11.30 0.76
N SER A 388 -17.38 -12.45 1.18
CA SER A 388 -17.19 -13.74 0.49
C SER A 388 -17.79 -13.83 -0.92
N GLY A 389 -18.74 -12.95 -1.25
CA GLY A 389 -19.28 -12.80 -2.60
C GLY A 389 -18.44 -11.91 -3.53
N LEU A 390 -17.25 -11.49 -3.10
CA LEU A 390 -16.36 -10.62 -3.86
C LEU A 390 -15.03 -11.33 -4.16
N HIS A 391 -14.43 -10.97 -5.29
CA HIS A 391 -13.08 -11.38 -5.66
C HIS A 391 -12.20 -10.14 -5.76
N PRO A 392 -11.61 -9.66 -4.64
CA PRO A 392 -10.80 -8.46 -4.65
C PRO A 392 -9.61 -8.57 -5.59
N GLY A 393 -9.13 -7.42 -6.04
CA GLY A 393 -7.81 -7.33 -6.64
C GLY A 393 -6.72 -7.70 -5.62
N ILE A 394 -5.52 -8.10 -6.06
CA ILE A 394 -4.37 -8.24 -5.16
C ILE A 394 -3.15 -7.49 -5.65
N GLY A 395 -2.62 -6.60 -4.81
CA GLY A 395 -1.30 -6.01 -4.98
C GLY A 395 -0.26 -6.90 -4.29
N LEU A 396 0.74 -7.39 -5.03
CA LEU A 396 1.82 -8.21 -4.51
C LEU A 396 3.14 -7.46 -4.54
N PHE A 397 3.76 -7.28 -3.37
CA PHE A 397 5.05 -6.62 -3.29
C PHE A 397 6.19 -7.56 -3.70
N ASN A 398 7.24 -6.95 -4.25
CA ASN A 398 8.47 -7.65 -4.55
C ASN A 398 9.41 -7.60 -3.34
N LEU A 399 9.46 -8.71 -2.58
CA LEU A 399 10.32 -8.88 -1.41
C LEU A 399 11.79 -9.08 -1.82
#